data_AF-K1S3W7-F1
#
_entry.id   AF-K1S3W7-F1
#
_cell.length_a   1.000
_cell.length_b   1.000
_cell.length_c   1.000
_cell.angle_alpha   90.00
_cell.angle_beta   90.00
_cell.angle_gamma   90.00
#
_symmetry.space_group_name_H-M   'P 1'
#
loop_
_entity.id
_entity.type
_entity.pdbx_description
1 polymer ?
#
loop_
_entity_poly.entity_id
_entity_poly.type
_entity_poly.pdbx_seq_one_letter_code
_entity_poly.pdbx_strand_id
1 'polypeptide(L)'
;RSSIDAISVSRISHPSDRFKVGQDIKVIIKSLDNGRIWLSHKELLGTWIENAAMFKTGETVSGIVRSVEDYGIFIELTPNLAGLAEPRHDVSVGQQASVYIKAIIPDKMKVKLIAVDVFDAEYKSDKLQYFINDKHISHWIYTPENSSKVIETIF
;
A
#
# COMPACT_ATOMS: atom_id res chain seq x y z
N ARG A 1 -9.12 -1.61 -25.11
CA ARG A 1 -8.69 -2.47 -23.96
C ARG A 1 -8.03 -1.55 -22.96
N SER A 2 -8.44 -1.61 -21.70
CA SER A 2 -7.87 -0.78 -20.63
C SER A 2 -7.20 -1.70 -19.61
N SER A 3 -6.05 -1.31 -19.08
CA SER A 3 -5.33 -2.03 -18.01
C SER A 3 -5.02 -1.07 -16.87
N ILE A 4 -5.04 -1.59 -15.64
CA ILE A 4 -4.53 -0.88 -14.47
C ILE A 4 -3.10 -1.33 -14.27
N ASP A 5 -2.14 -0.43 -14.49
CA ASP A 5 -0.71 -0.80 -14.40
C ASP A 5 -0.17 -0.70 -12.99
N ALA A 6 -0.79 0.15 -12.17
CA ALA A 6 -0.32 0.47 -10.84
C ALA A 6 -1.49 0.48 -9.85
N ILE A 7 -1.55 -0.56 -9.01
CA ILE A 7 -2.63 -0.78 -8.04
C ILE A 7 -2.30 -0.13 -6.68
N SER A 8 -1.08 -0.28 -6.21
CA SER A 8 -0.60 0.17 -4.90
C SER A 8 0.92 0.32 -4.96
N VAL A 9 1.50 1.12 -4.06
CA VAL A 9 2.95 1.10 -3.79
C VAL A 9 3.34 -0.18 -3.05
N SER A 10 2.47 -0.68 -2.18
CA SER A 10 2.63 -1.99 -1.56
C SER A 10 2.55 -3.09 -2.61
N ARG A 11 3.34 -4.16 -2.45
CA ARG A 11 3.32 -5.30 -3.36
C ARG A 11 1.95 -5.98 -3.33
N ILE A 12 1.37 -6.19 -4.51
CA ILE A 12 0.13 -6.93 -4.71
C ILE A 12 0.44 -8.08 -5.69
N SER A 13 0.17 -9.31 -5.26
CA SER A 13 0.51 -10.51 -6.02
C SER A 13 -0.53 -10.79 -7.11
N HIS A 14 -1.80 -10.59 -6.78
CA HIS A 14 -2.90 -10.75 -7.73
C HIS A 14 -3.92 -9.60 -7.58
N PRO A 15 -4.53 -9.08 -8.67
CA PRO A 15 -5.52 -8.01 -8.57
C PRO A 15 -6.71 -8.32 -7.65
N SER A 16 -7.06 -9.61 -7.50
CA SER A 16 -8.10 -10.07 -6.58
C SER A 16 -7.79 -9.82 -5.10
N ASP A 17 -6.52 -9.60 -4.75
CA ASP A 17 -6.11 -9.29 -3.38
C ASP A 17 -6.51 -7.86 -2.97
N ARG A 18 -6.95 -7.05 -3.94
CA ARG A 18 -7.39 -5.67 -3.74
C ARG A 18 -8.81 -5.42 -4.24
N PHE A 19 -9.19 -6.05 -5.34
CA PHE A 19 -10.44 -5.76 -6.05
C PHE A 19 -11.33 -6.99 -6.16
N LYS A 20 -12.64 -6.75 -6.15
CA LYS A 20 -13.67 -7.76 -6.47
C LYS A 20 -14.32 -7.44 -7.81
N VAL A 21 -14.76 -8.49 -8.51
CA VAL A 21 -15.54 -8.31 -9.75
C VAL A 21 -16.82 -7.53 -9.42
N GLY A 22 -17.10 -6.49 -10.21
CA GLY A 22 -18.24 -5.59 -10.00
C GLY A 22 -18.02 -4.50 -8.93
N GLN A 23 -16.81 -4.39 -8.35
CA GLN A 23 -16.48 -3.31 -7.43
C GLN A 23 -16.24 -2.00 -8.19
N ASP A 24 -16.96 -0.94 -7.79
CA ASP A 24 -16.66 0.41 -8.26
C ASP A 24 -15.40 0.95 -7.58
N ILE A 25 -14.45 1.42 -8.40
CA ILE A 25 -13.19 2.00 -7.94
C ILE A 25 -12.92 3.33 -8.65
N LYS A 26 -12.19 4.22 -7.99
CA LYS A 26 -11.66 5.42 -8.63
C LYS A 26 -10.31 5.09 -9.26
N VAL A 27 -10.02 5.66 -10.42
CA VAL A 27 -8.73 5.54 -11.12
C VAL A 27 -8.37 6.87 -11.78
N ILE A 28 -7.08 7.07 -12.04
CA ILE A 28 -6.56 8.16 -12.85
C ILE A 28 -6.17 7.61 -14.21
N ILE A 29 -6.44 8.38 -15.26
CA ILE A 29 -5.93 8.10 -16.61
C ILE A 29 -4.47 8.55 -16.64
N LYS A 30 -3.55 7.60 -16.79
CA LYS A 30 -2.12 7.88 -16.94
C LYS A 30 -1.77 8.31 -18.35
N SER A 31 -2.27 7.60 -19.34
CA SER A 31 -2.03 7.93 -20.74
C SER A 31 -3.05 7.26 -21.65
N LEU A 32 -3.19 7.81 -22.85
CA LEU A 32 -4.00 7.26 -23.91
C LEU A 32 -3.13 7.17 -25.16
N ASP A 33 -2.93 5.96 -25.65
CA ASP A 33 -2.16 5.71 -26.86
C ASP A 33 -2.81 4.60 -27.70
N ASN A 34 -2.96 4.83 -29.01
CA ASN A 34 -3.49 3.87 -29.97
C ASN A 34 -4.81 3.18 -29.52
N GLY A 35 -5.71 3.94 -28.89
CA GLY A 35 -7.00 3.44 -28.36
C GLY A 35 -6.88 2.54 -27.12
N ARG A 36 -5.70 2.44 -26.51
CA ARG A 36 -5.46 1.83 -25.21
C ARG A 36 -5.40 2.92 -24.16
N ILE A 37 -6.06 2.64 -23.03
CA ILE A 37 -6.10 3.55 -21.89
C ILE A 37 -5.33 2.89 -20.76
N TRP A 38 -4.31 3.59 -20.28
CA TRP A 38 -3.51 3.17 -19.14
C TRP A 38 -4.03 3.86 -17.90
N LEU A 39 -4.38 3.06 -16.89
CA LEU A 39 -5.03 3.52 -15.68
C LEU A 39 -4.13 3.29 -14.47
N SER A 40 -4.27 4.12 -13.45
CA SER A 40 -3.60 3.95 -12.19
C SER A 40 -4.52 4.22 -11.00
N HIS A 41 -4.30 3.46 -9.94
CA HIS A 41 -5.04 3.54 -8.70
C HIS A 41 -4.18 4.06 -7.55
N LYS A 42 -2.87 3.78 -7.57
CA LYS A 42 -1.96 4.04 -6.45
C LYS A 42 -1.94 5.51 -6.02
N GLU A 43 -2.02 6.48 -6.93
CA GLU A 43 -1.88 7.89 -6.58
C GLU A 43 -3.08 8.39 -5.79
N LEU A 44 -4.26 7.81 -6.02
CA LEU A 44 -5.47 8.12 -5.28
C LEU A 44 -5.43 7.59 -3.84
N LEU A 45 -4.61 6.58 -3.57
CA LEU A 45 -4.44 5.96 -2.25
C LEU A 45 -3.50 6.74 -1.32
N GLY A 46 -3.06 7.94 -1.73
CA GLY A 46 -2.30 8.86 -0.89
C GLY A 46 -0.80 8.60 -0.84
N THR A 47 -0.08 9.61 -0.38
CA THR A 47 1.37 9.63 -0.17
C THR A 47 1.79 8.76 1.00
N TRP A 48 3.10 8.57 1.17
CA TRP A 48 3.63 7.85 2.32
C TRP A 48 3.27 8.57 3.63
N ILE A 49 3.36 9.90 3.68
CA ILE A 49 3.05 10.70 4.88
C ILE A 49 1.58 10.61 5.23
N GLU A 50 0.68 10.77 4.25
CA GLU A 50 -0.76 10.71 4.49
C GLU A 50 -1.19 9.37 5.08
N ASN A 51 -0.67 8.27 4.55
CA ASN A 51 -0.94 6.94 5.08
C ASN A 51 -0.28 6.72 6.45
N ALA A 52 0.98 7.14 6.63
CA ALA A 52 1.68 6.98 7.90
C ALA A 52 1.05 7.80 9.03
N ALA A 53 0.44 8.95 8.72
CA ALA A 53 -0.23 9.82 9.68
C ALA A 53 -1.49 9.19 10.31
N MET A 54 -2.01 8.12 9.71
CA MET A 54 -3.11 7.34 10.29
C MET A 54 -2.67 6.50 11.49
N PHE A 55 -1.36 6.37 11.73
CA PHE A 55 -0.77 5.51 12.74
C PHE A 55 0.16 6.24 13.69
N LYS A 56 0.41 5.64 14.86
CA LYS A 56 1.29 6.13 15.92
C LYS A 56 2.26 5.04 16.34
N THR A 57 3.49 5.45 16.69
CA THR A 57 4.42 4.51 17.32
C THR A 57 3.88 4.07 18.68
N GLY A 58 3.97 2.78 18.99
CA GLY A 58 3.53 2.21 20.25
C GLY A 58 2.13 1.59 20.25
N GLU A 59 1.37 1.71 19.15
CA GLU A 59 0.06 1.05 19.05
C GLU A 59 0.16 -0.33 18.37
N THR A 60 -0.88 -1.15 18.56
CA THR A 60 -1.05 -2.43 17.87
C THR A 60 -2.21 -2.32 16.89
N VAL A 61 -1.98 -2.68 15.63
CA VAL A 61 -2.97 -2.61 14.55
C VAL A 61 -3.03 -3.91 13.77
N SER A 62 -4.07 -4.07 12.95
CA SER A 62 -4.15 -5.17 11.99
C SER A 62 -3.41 -4.80 10.70
N GLY A 63 -2.87 -5.81 10.03
CA GLY A 63 -2.26 -5.70 8.71
C GLY A 63 -2.30 -7.02 7.96
N ILE A 64 -1.84 -7.01 6.71
CA ILE A 64 -1.87 -8.17 5.80
C ILE A 64 -0.48 -8.49 5.33
N VAL A 65 -0.10 -9.75 5.41
CA VAL A 65 1.19 -10.22 4.88
C VAL A 65 1.17 -10.13 3.35
N ARG A 66 2.01 -9.25 2.80
CA ARG A 66 2.14 -9.04 1.34
C ARG A 66 3.35 -9.76 0.73
N SER A 67 4.42 -9.95 1.50
CA SER A 67 5.59 -10.70 1.07
C SER A 67 6.29 -11.31 2.28
N VAL A 68 6.87 -12.48 2.08
CA VAL A 68 7.76 -13.13 3.05
C VAL A 68 9.10 -13.32 2.36
N GLU A 69 10.14 -12.71 2.91
CA GLU A 69 11.51 -12.78 2.41
C GLU A 69 12.42 -13.30 3.53
N ASP A 70 13.61 -13.82 3.18
CA ASP A 70 14.55 -14.38 4.16
C ASP A 70 14.94 -13.38 5.27
N TYR A 71 14.93 -12.08 4.96
CA TYR A 71 15.31 -11.01 5.89
C TYR A 71 14.12 -10.37 6.62
N GLY A 72 12.88 -10.75 6.31
CA GLY A 72 11.72 -10.27 7.04
C GLY A 72 10.40 -10.36 6.31
N ILE A 73 9.34 -9.95 7.00
CA ILE A 73 7.96 -10.05 6.53
C ILE A 73 7.44 -8.64 6.24
N PHE A 74 6.93 -8.43 5.03
CA PHE A 74 6.29 -7.18 4.64
C PHE A 74 4.79 -7.25 4.94
N ILE A 75 4.35 -6.41 5.86
CA ILE A 75 2.96 -6.36 6.32
C ILE A 75 2.38 -5.00 5.93
N GLU A 76 1.34 -5.02 5.12
CA GLU A 76 0.60 -3.82 4.70
C GLU A 76 -0.38 -3.41 5.81
N LEU A 77 -0.28 -2.16 6.26
CA LEU A 77 -1.16 -1.57 7.27
C LEU A 77 -2.37 -0.88 6.63
N THR A 78 -2.13 -0.26 5.48
CA THR A 78 -3.12 0.40 4.62
C THR A 78 -2.60 0.34 3.19
N PRO A 79 -3.45 0.41 2.15
CA PRO A 79 -2.95 0.57 0.78
C PRO A 79 -1.87 1.67 0.70
N ASN A 80 -0.85 1.44 -0.12
CA ASN A 80 0.41 2.19 -0.19
C ASN A 80 1.37 2.11 1.01
N LEU A 81 0.96 1.74 2.23
CA LEU A 81 1.87 1.69 3.38
C LEU A 81 2.09 0.25 3.88
N ALA A 82 3.32 -0.23 3.75
CA ALA A 82 3.78 -1.47 4.35
C ALA A 82 4.94 -1.23 5.33
N GLY A 83 4.98 -2.04 6.39
CA GLY A 83 6.09 -2.11 7.31
C GLY A 83 6.83 -3.44 7.22
N LEU A 84 8.01 -3.48 7.84
CA LEU A 84 8.87 -4.66 7.91
C LEU A 84 8.88 -5.21 9.33
N ALA A 85 8.51 -6.48 9.48
CA ALA A 85 8.70 -7.28 10.69
C ALA A 85 9.88 -8.25 10.52
N GLU A 86 10.36 -8.77 11.65
CA GLU A 86 11.41 -9.80 11.65
C GLU A 86 10.96 -11.10 10.96
N PRO A 87 11.90 -11.90 10.43
CA PRO A 87 11.57 -13.19 9.81
C PRO A 87 10.83 -14.10 10.78
N ARG A 88 9.86 -14.84 10.24
CA ARG A 88 9.10 -15.87 10.97
C ARG A 88 8.75 -16.99 9.98
N HIS A 89 8.94 -18.25 10.39
CA HIS A 89 8.80 -19.40 9.49
C HIS A 89 7.35 -19.90 9.33
N ASP A 90 6.46 -19.53 10.25
CA ASP A 90 5.05 -19.90 10.31
C ASP A 90 4.13 -18.85 9.65
N VAL A 91 4.67 -18.05 8.73
CA VAL A 91 3.96 -16.95 8.08
C VAL A 91 3.90 -17.13 6.56
N SER A 92 2.72 -16.94 6.00
CA SER A 92 2.41 -17.06 4.57
C SER A 92 1.76 -15.79 4.03
N VAL A 93 1.95 -15.53 2.73
CA VAL A 93 1.32 -14.39 2.05
C VAL A 93 -0.20 -14.51 2.10
N GLY A 94 -0.88 -13.39 2.36
CA GLY A 94 -2.34 -13.29 2.46
C GLY A 94 -2.88 -13.43 3.88
N GLN A 95 -2.08 -13.89 4.84
CA GLN A 95 -2.49 -13.99 6.24
C GLN A 95 -2.70 -12.60 6.86
N GLN A 96 -3.62 -12.53 7.83
CA GLN A 96 -3.77 -11.35 8.68
C GLN A 96 -2.73 -11.38 9.79
N ALA A 97 -2.27 -10.20 10.21
CA ALA A 97 -1.31 -10.05 11.28
C ALA A 97 -1.75 -8.95 12.25
N SER A 98 -1.67 -9.25 13.54
CA SER A 98 -1.66 -8.23 14.59
C SER A 98 -0.23 -7.75 14.76
N VAL A 99 0.01 -6.45 14.56
CA VAL A 99 1.36 -5.89 14.53
C VAL A 99 1.49 -4.70 15.46
N TYR A 100 2.57 -4.70 16.25
CA TYR A 100 2.98 -3.57 17.07
C TYR A 100 3.89 -2.64 16.28
N ILE A 101 3.57 -1.35 16.26
CA ILE A 101 4.36 -0.34 15.54
C ILE A 101 5.52 0.11 16.41
N LYS A 102 6.71 -0.42 16.11
CA LYS A 102 7.95 -0.12 16.85
C LYS A 102 8.52 1.25 16.51
N ALA A 103 8.46 1.65 15.24
CA ALA A 103 8.93 2.96 14.79
C ALA A 103 8.37 3.32 13.40
N ILE A 104 8.13 4.61 13.18
CA ILE A 104 7.82 5.20 11.88
C ILE A 104 8.98 6.14 11.53
N ILE A 105 9.61 5.95 10.37
CA ILE A 105 10.84 6.65 9.96
C ILE A 105 10.60 7.27 8.57
N PRO A 106 10.06 8.51 8.51
CA PRO A 106 9.65 9.17 7.27
C PRO A 106 10.77 9.32 6.24
N ASP A 107 11.94 9.79 6.65
CA ASP A 107 13.08 10.08 5.77
C ASP A 107 13.53 8.84 4.98
N LYS A 108 13.27 7.65 5.54
CA LYS A 108 13.60 6.36 4.94
C LYS A 108 12.38 5.64 4.34
N MET A 109 11.19 6.22 4.46
CA MET A 109 9.91 5.59 4.15
C MET A 109 9.75 4.20 4.79
N LYS A 110 10.16 4.07 6.07
CA LYS A 110 10.18 2.78 6.78
C LYS A 110 9.25 2.79 7.97
N VAL A 111 8.41 1.75 8.06
CA VAL A 111 7.70 1.39 9.29
C VAL A 111 8.32 0.09 9.82
N LYS A 112 8.79 0.11 11.07
CA LYS A 112 9.29 -1.08 11.76
C LYS A 112 8.18 -1.69 12.59
N LEU A 113 7.94 -2.97 12.39
CA LEU A 113 6.85 -3.72 13.02
C LEU A 113 7.42 -4.85 13.88
N ILE A 114 6.61 -5.27 14.86
CA ILE A 114 6.75 -6.55 15.54
C ILE A 114 5.45 -7.31 15.29
N ALA A 115 5.51 -8.46 14.65
CA ALA A 115 4.34 -9.33 14.49
C ALA A 115 4.00 -9.96 15.84
N VAL A 116 2.88 -9.55 16.44
CA VAL A 116 2.38 -10.08 17.71
C VAL A 116 1.73 -11.44 17.46
N ASP A 117 0.87 -11.50 16.45
CA ASP A 117 0.17 -12.72 16.04
C ASP A 117 -0.10 -12.72 14.54
N VAL A 118 -0.18 -13.90 13.94
CA VAL A 118 -0.47 -14.09 12.51
C VAL A 118 -1.46 -15.24 12.37
N PHE A 119 -2.55 -15.00 11.64
CA PHE A 119 -3.68 -15.93 11.58
C PHE A 119 -4.37 -15.92 10.23
N ASP A 120 -4.99 -17.05 9.90
CA ASP A 120 -5.83 -17.18 8.72
C ASP A 120 -7.19 -16.53 8.99
N ALA A 121 -7.47 -15.45 8.27
CA ALA A 121 -8.78 -14.81 8.27
C ALA A 121 -9.06 -14.22 6.89
N GLU A 122 -10.34 -14.19 6.52
CA GLU A 122 -10.75 -13.49 5.32
C GLU A 122 -10.48 -11.99 5.46
N TYR A 123 -9.76 -11.42 4.49
CA TYR A 123 -9.61 -9.98 4.41
C TYR A 123 -10.97 -9.32 4.15
N LYS A 124 -11.52 -8.69 5.17
CA LYS A 124 -12.64 -7.78 4.99
C LYS A 124 -12.07 -6.50 4.41
N SER A 125 -12.22 -6.34 3.10
CA SER A 125 -11.91 -5.07 2.43
C SER A 125 -12.75 -3.97 3.07
N ASP A 126 -12.13 -3.18 3.92
CA ASP A 126 -12.69 -1.90 4.34
C ASP A 126 -12.79 -0.97 3.12
N LYS A 127 -13.62 0.07 3.25
CA LYS A 127 -13.75 1.10 2.22
C LYS A 127 -12.39 1.71 1.94
N LEU A 128 -11.96 1.70 0.68
CA LEU A 128 -10.74 2.36 0.25
C LEU A 128 -10.83 3.86 0.56
N GLN A 129 -9.84 4.36 1.29
CA GLN A 129 -9.68 5.78 1.52
C GLN A 129 -8.96 6.40 0.33
N TYR A 130 -9.64 7.32 -0.35
CA TYR A 130 -9.04 8.12 -1.41
C TYR A 130 -8.63 9.48 -0.87
N PHE A 131 -7.36 9.82 -1.05
CA PHE A 131 -6.79 11.09 -0.57
C PHE A 131 -6.92 12.21 -1.60
N ILE A 132 -7.01 11.86 -2.88
CA ILE A 132 -7.19 12.82 -3.96
C ILE A 132 -8.63 12.78 -4.45
N ASN A 133 -9.28 13.95 -4.43
CA ASN A 133 -10.62 14.15 -4.99
C ASN A 133 -10.63 15.08 -6.22
N ASP A 134 -9.46 15.60 -6.61
CA ASP A 134 -9.32 16.45 -7.79
C ASP A 134 -9.57 15.65 -9.08
N LYS A 135 -10.10 16.35 -10.08
CA LYS A 135 -10.41 15.76 -11.40
C LYS A 135 -9.16 15.60 -12.28
N HIS A 136 -8.05 16.22 -11.92
CA HIS A 136 -6.81 16.22 -12.70
C HIS A 136 -5.60 16.28 -11.78
N ILE A 137 -4.57 15.52 -12.13
CA ILE A 137 -3.27 15.51 -11.47
C ILE A 137 -2.22 15.55 -12.57
N SER A 138 -1.34 16.55 -12.55
CA SER A 138 -0.20 16.64 -13.47
C SER A 138 1.07 16.04 -12.87
N HIS A 139 1.20 16.13 -11.54
CA HIS A 139 2.36 15.65 -10.80
C HIS A 139 1.91 15.12 -9.44
N TRP A 140 2.40 13.94 -9.08
CA TRP A 140 2.17 13.31 -7.79
C TRP A 140 3.48 12.84 -7.20
N ILE A 141 3.77 13.25 -5.97
CA ILE A 141 4.97 12.86 -5.23
C ILE A 141 4.54 11.97 -4.07
N TYR A 142 4.96 10.71 -4.11
CA TYR A 142 4.66 9.75 -3.05
C TYR A 142 5.51 9.96 -1.80
N THR A 143 6.75 10.36 -2.03
CA THR A 143 7.82 10.44 -1.03
C THR A 143 7.70 11.69 -0.14
N PRO A 144 8.03 11.60 1.17
CA PRO A 144 8.26 12.77 2.02
C PRO A 144 9.37 13.71 1.50
N GLU A 145 9.23 15.02 1.71
CA GLU A 145 10.20 16.04 1.23
C GLU A 145 11.65 15.79 1.67
N ASN A 146 11.84 15.21 2.86
CA ASN A 146 13.15 14.99 3.46
C ASN A 146 13.77 13.61 3.15
N SER A 147 13.12 12.80 2.29
CA SER A 147 13.68 11.51 1.92
C SER A 147 14.77 11.64 0.85
N SER A 148 15.80 10.81 0.96
CA SER A 148 16.86 10.73 -0.05
C SER A 148 16.42 10.06 -1.36
N LYS A 149 15.23 9.47 -1.42
CA LYS A 149 14.71 8.75 -2.59
C LYS A 149 13.37 9.33 -3.05
N VAL A 150 13.33 9.95 -4.22
CA VAL A 150 12.09 10.49 -4.80
C VAL A 150 11.35 9.40 -5.58
N ILE A 151 10.09 9.20 -5.23
CA ILE A 151 9.12 8.39 -5.97
C ILE A 151 8.01 9.35 -6.39
N GLU A 152 7.89 9.56 -7.68
CA GLU A 152 6.93 10.49 -8.27
C GLU A 152 6.28 9.92 -9.53
N THR A 153 5.21 10.55 -9.97
CA THR A 153 4.55 10.27 -11.25
C THR A 153 4.18 11.59 -11.90
N ILE A 154 4.62 11.76 -13.15
CA ILE A 154 4.28 12.87 -14.03
C ILE A 154 3.32 12.30 -15.09
N PHE A 155 2.21 12.99 -15.30
CA PHE A 155 1.11 12.58 -16.17
C PHE A 155 1.15 13.29 -17.52
#